data_AF-A0A2G9M236-F1
#
_entry.id   AF-A0A2G9M236-F1
#
_cell.length_a   1.000
_cell.length_b   1.000
_cell.length_c   1.000
_cell.angle_alpha   90.00
_cell.angle_beta   90.00
_cell.angle_gamma   90.00
#
_symmetry.space_group_name_H-M   'P 1'
#
loop_
_entity.id
_entity.type
_entity.pdbx_description
1 polymer ?
#
loop_
_entity_poly.entity_id
_entity_poly.type
_entity_poly.pdbx_seq_one_letter_code
_entity_poly.pdbx_strand_id
1 'polypeptide(L)'
;GWKPHQIFVYPRIPEGGNIPGKFPSIDAIQPSAGNLTAYYSGVESPYDEPTDFMEYIVPPKMHVGHEFYNKDDRAHNPVANILFALYHVQIFKPEKVGVGLHNRIIRDIALRHIPAAFFTLGFTSEPYSLGVTVIKDWQAEFLTLDEAIALEVG
;
A
#
# COMPACT_ATOMS: atom_id res chain seq x y z
N GLY A 1 9.20 4.11 11.22
CA GLY A 1 10.52 4.15 11.87
C GLY A 1 10.65 3.04 12.89
N TRP A 2 11.83 2.42 13.00
CA TRP A 2 12.07 1.27 13.88
C TRP A 2 13.30 1.40 14.77
N LYS A 3 13.25 0.80 15.97
CA LYS A 3 14.37 0.66 16.90
C LYS A 3 14.41 -0.76 17.47
N PRO A 4 15.60 -1.33 17.75
CA PRO A 4 16.95 -0.85 17.39
C PRO A 4 17.33 -1.09 15.91
N HIS A 5 18.36 -0.41 15.42
CA HIS A 5 18.83 -0.48 14.02
C HIS A 5 19.39 -1.88 13.63
N GLN A 6 19.70 -2.70 14.64
CA GLN A 6 20.18 -4.07 14.51
C GLN A 6 19.07 -5.07 14.18
N ILE A 7 17.85 -4.62 13.87
CA ILE A 7 16.75 -5.48 13.43
C ILE A 7 16.45 -5.21 11.95
N PHE A 8 16.33 -6.27 11.15
CA PHE A 8 15.65 -6.23 9.87
C PHE A 8 14.16 -6.43 10.07
N VAL A 9 13.36 -5.56 9.45
CA VAL A 9 11.91 -5.63 9.45
C VAL A 9 11.42 -5.93 8.05
N TYR A 10 10.57 -6.95 7.92
CA TYR A 10 9.96 -7.35 6.66
C TYR A 10 8.44 -7.20 6.77
N PRO A 11 7.81 -6.29 6.01
CA PRO A 11 6.36 -6.12 6.07
C PRO A 11 5.67 -7.29 5.35
N ARG A 12 4.49 -7.68 5.83
CA ARG A 12 3.58 -8.63 5.16
C ARG A 12 2.21 -7.97 5.03
N ILE A 13 1.81 -7.70 3.79
CA ILE A 13 0.58 -6.99 3.46
C ILE A 13 -0.18 -7.79 2.39
N PRO A 14 -1.28 -8.48 2.74
CA PRO A 14 -1.87 -8.58 4.08
C PRO A 14 -1.01 -9.41 5.04
N GLU A 15 -1.33 -9.37 6.33
CA GLU A 15 -0.71 -10.23 7.36
C GLU A 15 -0.65 -11.70 6.90
N GLY A 16 0.50 -12.35 7.06
CA GLY A 16 0.75 -13.72 6.59
C GLY A 16 0.94 -13.86 5.07
N GLY A 17 0.73 -12.79 4.28
CA GLY A 17 1.03 -12.72 2.85
C GLY A 17 2.52 -12.69 2.57
N ASN A 18 2.91 -12.61 1.29
CA ASN A 18 4.32 -12.55 0.91
C ASN A 18 5.01 -11.26 1.41
N ILE A 19 6.34 -11.30 1.47
CA ILE A 19 7.16 -10.14 1.78
C ILE A 19 7.37 -9.36 0.48
N PRO A 20 6.83 -8.14 0.36
CA PRO A 20 6.85 -7.40 -0.90
C PRO A 20 8.24 -7.09 -1.39
N GLY A 21 8.52 -7.29 -2.69
CA GLY A 21 9.81 -6.98 -3.28
C GLY A 21 10.89 -8.03 -3.06
N LYS A 22 10.51 -9.21 -2.53
CA LYS A 22 11.36 -10.40 -2.53
C LYS A 22 11.48 -10.92 -3.98
N PHE A 23 12.70 -11.28 -4.40
CA PHE A 23 12.87 -11.98 -5.68
C PHE A 23 12.14 -13.34 -5.66
N PRO A 24 11.33 -13.67 -6.69
CA PRO A 24 10.50 -14.88 -6.71
C PRO A 24 11.26 -16.21 -6.57
N SER A 25 12.55 -16.22 -6.93
CA SER A 25 13.41 -17.40 -6.98
C SER A 25 14.40 -17.53 -5.82
N ILE A 26 14.38 -16.60 -4.84
CA ILE A 26 15.21 -16.71 -3.64
C ILE A 26 14.48 -17.56 -2.60
N ASP A 27 15.19 -18.51 -2.00
CA ASP A 27 14.73 -19.39 -0.92
C ASP A 27 14.04 -18.61 0.22
N ALA A 28 13.34 -19.32 1.12
CA ALA A 28 12.81 -18.75 2.36
C ALA A 28 13.89 -17.88 3.05
N ILE A 29 13.50 -16.79 3.72
CA ILE A 29 14.44 -15.90 4.40
C ILE A 29 15.30 -16.76 5.34
N GLN A 30 16.59 -16.82 5.05
CA GLN A 30 17.51 -17.68 5.77
C GLN A 30 17.68 -17.13 7.20
N PRO A 31 17.39 -17.94 8.25
CA PRO A 31 17.44 -17.49 9.64
C PRO A 31 18.81 -16.97 10.10
N SER A 32 19.90 -17.36 9.43
CA SER A 32 21.27 -17.04 9.85
C SER A 32 21.79 -15.67 9.40
N ALA A 33 21.12 -15.00 8.46
CA ALA A 33 21.61 -13.72 7.91
C ALA A 33 20.51 -12.70 7.56
N GLY A 34 19.24 -13.12 7.53
CA GLY A 34 18.18 -12.31 6.90
C GLY A 34 18.36 -12.21 5.38
N ASN A 35 17.43 -11.52 4.71
CA ASN A 35 17.57 -11.17 3.29
C ASN A 35 17.87 -9.66 3.15
N LEU A 36 18.86 -9.31 2.34
CA LEU A 36 19.25 -7.92 2.08
C LEU A 36 18.32 -7.22 1.06
N THR A 37 17.21 -7.85 0.67
CA THR A 37 16.16 -7.24 -0.15
C THR A 37 14.87 -7.15 0.63
N ALA A 38 14.01 -6.18 0.31
CA ALA A 38 12.66 -6.03 0.89
C ALA A 38 12.61 -5.80 2.41
N TYR A 39 13.76 -5.61 3.06
CA TYR A 39 13.81 -5.19 4.45
C TYR A 39 13.83 -3.67 4.54
N TYR A 40 13.43 -3.20 5.71
CA TYR A 40 13.81 -1.89 6.19
C TYR A 40 14.24 -2.00 7.65
N SER A 41 15.10 -1.10 8.10
CA SER A 41 15.57 -1.05 9.47
C SER A 41 15.47 0.37 10.01
N GLY A 42 15.91 0.56 11.26
CA GLY A 42 16.03 1.90 11.80
C GLY A 42 16.99 2.80 10.99
N VAL A 43 17.85 2.25 10.14
CA VAL A 43 18.76 3.07 9.31
C VAL A 43 17.99 3.74 8.18
N GLU A 44 17.18 2.98 7.44
CA GLU A 44 16.42 3.48 6.30
C GLU A 44 15.20 4.28 6.75
N SER A 45 14.55 3.88 7.86
CA SER A 45 13.46 4.59 8.52
C SER A 45 13.77 4.76 10.01
N PRO A 46 14.52 5.80 10.40
CA PRO A 46 14.84 6.11 11.79
C PRO A 46 13.60 6.21 12.67
N TYR A 47 13.75 5.82 13.93
CA TYR A 47 12.63 5.85 14.89
C TYR A 47 12.16 7.28 15.18
N ASP A 48 13.11 8.19 15.42
CA ASP A 48 12.82 9.57 15.80
C ASP A 48 12.37 10.43 14.60
N GLU A 49 12.82 10.10 13.40
CA GLU A 49 12.48 10.77 12.15
C GLU A 49 12.12 9.72 11.07
N PRO A 50 10.92 9.12 11.13
CA PRO A 50 10.51 8.13 10.15
C PRO A 50 10.46 8.70 8.73
N THR A 51 11.05 7.97 7.79
CA THR A 51 11.05 8.30 6.35
C THR A 51 9.94 7.54 5.61
N ASP A 52 9.67 7.97 4.38
CA ASP A 52 8.80 7.33 3.39
C ASP A 52 9.50 6.18 2.63
N PHE A 53 10.70 5.75 3.07
CA PHE A 53 11.46 4.66 2.45
C PHE A 53 10.61 3.41 2.21
N MET A 54 9.67 3.15 3.15
CA MET A 54 8.62 2.16 2.94
C MET A 54 7.21 2.68 3.20
N GLU A 55 6.62 3.32 2.18
CA GLU A 55 5.22 3.71 2.12
C GLU A 55 4.34 2.63 1.45
N TYR A 56 3.15 2.40 2.00
CA TYR A 56 2.13 1.53 1.42
C TYR A 56 0.72 1.99 1.83
N ILE A 57 -0.26 1.75 0.95
CA ILE A 57 -1.64 2.17 1.19
C ILE A 57 -2.44 0.99 1.72
N VAL A 58 -2.87 1.09 2.97
CA VAL A 58 -3.63 0.05 3.66
C VAL A 58 -5.13 0.37 3.60
N PRO A 59 -5.95 -0.43 2.91
CA PRO A 59 -7.41 -0.26 2.94
C PRO A 59 -7.97 -0.63 4.32
N PRO A 60 -9.21 -0.20 4.66
CA PRO A 60 -9.81 -0.56 5.93
C PRO A 60 -9.93 -2.07 6.12
N LYS A 61 -9.86 -2.51 7.38
CA LYS A 61 -9.97 -3.92 7.80
C LYS A 61 -8.84 -4.82 7.26
N MET A 62 -7.77 -4.24 6.71
CA MET A 62 -6.55 -4.98 6.39
C MET A 62 -5.60 -4.97 7.58
N HIS A 63 -5.05 -6.14 7.89
CA HIS A 63 -3.99 -6.28 8.89
C HIS A 63 -2.63 -6.27 8.20
N VAL A 64 -1.65 -5.62 8.84
CA VAL A 64 -0.27 -5.58 8.40
C VAL A 64 0.57 -6.38 9.38
N GLY A 65 1.26 -7.40 8.88
CA GLY A 65 2.23 -8.17 9.66
C GLY A 65 3.64 -7.61 9.48
N HIS A 66 4.50 -7.90 10.45
CA HIS A 66 5.94 -7.64 10.35
C HIS A 66 6.70 -8.85 10.88
N GLU A 67 7.71 -9.29 10.11
CA GLU A 67 8.70 -10.26 10.58
C GLU A 67 9.98 -9.54 10.98
N PHE A 68 10.60 -10.01 12.06
CA PHE A 68 11.75 -9.38 12.67
C PHE A 68 12.91 -10.36 12.71
N TYR A 69 14.09 -9.88 12.33
CA TYR A 69 15.32 -10.66 12.37
C TYR A 69 16.44 -9.83 12.98
N ASN A 70 17.15 -10.39 13.95
CA ASN A 70 18.29 -9.74 14.57
C ASN A 70 19.51 -9.89 13.65
N LYS A 71 20.26 -8.80 13.47
CA LYS A 71 21.55 -8.80 12.74
C LYS A 71 22.71 -9.29 13.61
N ASP A 72 22.45 -9.59 14.88
CA ASP A 72 23.41 -10.06 15.88
C ASP A 72 22.81 -11.17 16.75
N ASP A 73 23.64 -11.76 17.61
CA ASP A 73 23.26 -12.87 18.50
C ASP A 73 22.55 -12.39 19.79
N ARG A 74 22.04 -11.15 19.81
CA ARG A 74 21.39 -10.58 20.99
C ARG A 74 19.89 -10.51 20.78
N ALA A 75 19.14 -10.82 21.83
CA ALA A 75 17.71 -10.58 21.83
C ALA A 75 17.44 -9.07 21.91
N HIS A 76 16.57 -8.57 21.02
CA HIS A 76 16.12 -7.19 20.99
C HIS A 76 14.61 -7.11 21.13
N ASN A 77 14.12 -6.00 21.68
CA ASN A 77 12.70 -5.68 21.72
C ASN A 77 12.41 -4.60 20.67
N PRO A 78 11.78 -4.94 19.53
CA PRO A 78 11.49 -3.96 18.49
C PRO A 78 10.46 -2.95 18.98
N VAL A 79 10.67 -1.68 18.67
CA VAL A 79 9.72 -0.59 18.89
C VAL A 79 9.49 0.14 17.56
N ALA A 80 8.23 0.38 17.23
CA ALA A 80 7.82 1.09 16.03
C ALA A 80 7.37 2.51 16.35
N ASN A 81 7.76 3.47 15.53
CA ASN A 81 7.11 4.78 15.43
C ASN A 81 6.49 4.86 14.03
N ILE A 82 5.17 5.02 13.95
CA ILE A 82 4.42 4.95 12.70
C ILE A 82 3.88 6.33 12.39
N LEU A 83 4.35 6.91 11.28
CA LEU A 83 3.70 8.06 10.66
C LEU A 83 2.65 7.53 9.69
N PHE A 84 1.44 8.06 9.76
CA PHE A 84 0.36 7.72 8.85
C PHE A 84 -0.45 8.96 8.49
N ALA A 85 -1.03 8.95 7.29
CA ALA A 85 -2.04 9.90 6.87
C ALA A 85 -3.39 9.18 6.82
N LEU A 86 -4.41 9.80 7.42
CA LEU A 86 -5.79 9.33 7.31
C LEU A 86 -6.51 10.11 6.21
N TYR A 87 -6.94 9.41 5.18
CA TYR A 87 -7.67 10.02 4.06
C TYR A 87 -9.18 9.90 4.27
N HIS A 88 -9.87 11.03 4.21
CA HIS A 88 -11.32 11.06 4.07
C HIS A 88 -11.65 10.94 2.58
N VAL A 89 -12.28 9.83 2.20
CA VAL A 89 -12.57 9.53 0.79
C VAL A 89 -14.03 9.79 0.45
N GLN A 90 -14.26 10.36 -0.73
CA GLN A 90 -15.58 10.39 -1.37
C GLN A 90 -15.57 9.41 -2.54
N ILE A 91 -16.53 8.47 -2.55
CA ILE A 91 -16.66 7.51 -3.65
C ILE A 91 -17.54 8.13 -4.73
N PHE A 92 -16.95 8.42 -5.90
CA PHE A 92 -17.72 8.84 -7.06
C PHE A 92 -18.43 7.64 -7.71
N LYS A 93 -19.64 7.90 -8.20
CA LYS A 93 -20.52 6.92 -8.84
C LYS A 93 -20.60 7.22 -10.34
N PRO A 94 -19.97 6.42 -11.20
CA PRO A 94 -20.09 6.58 -12.65
C PRO A 94 -21.43 6.05 -13.16
N GLU A 95 -21.94 6.68 -14.21
CA GLU A 95 -23.07 6.14 -14.98
C GLU A 95 -22.56 5.81 -16.38
N LYS A 96 -22.46 4.50 -16.69
CA LYS A 96 -21.86 4.01 -17.94
C LYS A 96 -22.72 4.29 -19.19
N VAL A 97 -24.01 4.57 -19.01
CA VAL A 97 -24.97 4.84 -20.09
C VAL A 97 -25.72 6.12 -19.77
N GLY A 98 -25.57 7.15 -20.60
CA GLY A 98 -26.14 8.48 -20.35
C GLY A 98 -25.27 9.36 -19.46
N VAL A 99 -25.80 10.52 -19.09
CA VAL A 99 -25.08 11.54 -18.33
C VAL A 99 -25.29 11.36 -16.83
N GLY A 100 -24.27 10.83 -16.16
CA GLY A 100 -24.23 10.69 -14.71
C GLY A 100 -23.71 11.94 -13.99
N LEU A 101 -24.18 12.14 -12.75
CA LEU A 101 -23.79 13.29 -11.90
C LEU A 101 -22.28 13.46 -11.74
N HIS A 102 -21.53 12.36 -11.59
CA HIS A 102 -20.08 12.39 -11.40
C HIS A 102 -19.27 12.16 -12.67
N ASN A 103 -19.92 11.90 -13.82
CA ASN A 103 -19.21 11.53 -15.04
C ASN A 103 -18.19 12.60 -15.46
N ARG A 104 -18.55 13.88 -15.34
CA ARG A 104 -17.66 15.00 -15.70
C ARG A 104 -16.38 15.01 -14.87
N ILE A 105 -16.49 14.96 -13.53
CA ILE A 105 -15.30 14.99 -12.67
C ILE A 105 -14.44 13.74 -12.83
N ILE A 106 -15.05 12.56 -12.98
CA ILE A 106 -14.32 11.31 -13.23
C ILE A 106 -13.53 11.41 -14.54
N ARG A 107 -14.19 11.88 -15.61
CA ARG A 107 -13.59 12.06 -16.93
C ARG A 107 -12.47 13.10 -16.92
N ASP A 108 -12.66 14.23 -16.25
CA ASP A 108 -11.63 15.28 -16.15
C ASP A 108 -10.41 14.84 -15.34
N ILE A 109 -10.58 14.02 -14.31
CA ILE A 109 -9.47 13.35 -13.60
C ILE A 109 -8.75 12.39 -14.55
N ALA A 110 -9.48 11.55 -15.29
CA ALA A 110 -8.91 10.60 -16.23
C ALA A 110 -8.13 11.27 -17.38
N LEU A 111 -8.64 12.40 -17.88
CA LEU A 111 -7.99 13.24 -18.90
C LEU A 111 -6.86 14.12 -18.35
N ARG A 112 -6.64 14.12 -17.02
CA ARG A 112 -5.67 14.99 -16.33
C ARG A 112 -5.93 16.48 -16.52
N HIS A 113 -7.18 16.86 -16.78
CA HIS A 113 -7.60 18.27 -16.77
C HIS A 113 -7.58 18.87 -15.35
N ILE A 114 -7.74 18.00 -14.35
CA ILE A 114 -7.63 18.35 -12.93
C ILE A 114 -6.39 17.64 -12.37
N PRO A 115 -5.55 18.32 -11.56
CA PRO A 115 -4.44 17.68 -10.88
C PRO A 115 -4.92 16.52 -10.01
N ALA A 116 -4.44 15.31 -10.30
CA ALA A 116 -4.77 14.10 -9.56
C ALA A 116 -3.54 13.19 -9.48
N ALA A 117 -3.39 12.50 -8.35
CA ALA A 117 -2.42 11.43 -8.16
C ALA A 117 -3.16 10.08 -8.22
N PHE A 118 -2.54 9.10 -8.86
CA PHE A 118 -3.04 7.74 -8.92
C PHE A 118 -2.21 6.88 -7.99
N PHE A 119 -2.91 6.19 -7.10
CA PHE A 119 -2.31 5.40 -6.05
C PHE A 119 -2.58 3.92 -6.26
N THR A 120 -1.56 3.11 -6.03
CA THR A 120 -1.68 1.66 -6.00
C THR A 120 -1.96 1.23 -4.57
N LEU A 121 -3.01 0.43 -4.37
CA LEU A 121 -3.29 -0.16 -3.05
C LEU A 121 -2.24 -1.22 -2.70
N GLY A 122 -1.80 -1.24 -1.45
CA GLY A 122 -0.72 -2.10 -1.00
C GLY A 122 0.65 -1.56 -1.42
N PHE A 123 1.52 -2.46 -1.86
CA PHE A 123 2.90 -2.16 -2.24
C PHE A 123 3.01 -2.01 -3.76
N THR A 124 3.81 -1.06 -4.25
CA THR A 124 3.87 -0.75 -5.69
C THR A 124 4.21 -1.97 -6.57
N SER A 125 5.11 -2.85 -6.11
CA SER A 125 5.47 -4.08 -6.84
C SER A 125 4.48 -5.24 -6.68
N GLU A 126 3.63 -5.19 -5.64
CA GLU A 126 2.66 -6.23 -5.30
C GLU A 126 1.31 -5.57 -4.98
N PRO A 127 0.62 -5.05 -6.02
CA PRO A 127 -0.63 -4.35 -5.85
C PRO A 127 -1.69 -5.26 -5.23
N TYR A 128 -2.45 -4.70 -4.29
CA TYR A 128 -3.54 -5.41 -3.64
C TYR A 128 -4.90 -5.03 -4.24
N SER A 129 -5.71 -6.03 -4.56
CA SER A 129 -7.10 -5.81 -4.98
C SER A 129 -8.01 -5.58 -3.77
N LEU A 130 -8.92 -4.60 -3.83
CA LEU A 130 -9.90 -4.43 -2.76
C LEU A 130 -10.69 -5.73 -2.52
N GLY A 131 -10.80 -6.13 -1.26
CA GLY A 131 -11.56 -7.32 -0.89
C GLY A 131 -13.06 -7.14 -1.14
N VAL A 132 -13.77 -8.25 -1.39
CA VAL A 132 -15.21 -8.26 -1.69
C VAL A 132 -16.04 -7.50 -0.64
N THR A 133 -15.68 -7.63 0.64
CA THR A 133 -16.34 -6.92 1.74
C THR A 133 -16.19 -5.41 1.61
N VAL A 134 -14.99 -4.90 1.33
CA VAL A 134 -14.76 -3.46 1.20
C VAL A 134 -15.46 -2.91 -0.03
N ILE A 135 -15.40 -3.63 -1.16
CA ILE A 135 -16.12 -3.27 -2.39
C ILE A 135 -17.62 -3.15 -2.11
N LYS A 136 -18.19 -4.13 -1.40
CA LYS A 136 -19.61 -4.13 -1.02
C LYS A 136 -19.95 -2.97 -0.07
N ASP A 137 -19.17 -2.80 0.99
CA ASP A 137 -19.40 -1.78 2.03
C ASP A 137 -19.32 -0.36 1.44
N TRP A 138 -18.39 -0.13 0.52
CA TRP A 138 -18.21 1.15 -0.16
C TRP A 138 -19.08 1.30 -1.42
N GLN A 139 -19.75 0.22 -1.82
CA GLN A 139 -20.41 0.12 -3.11
C GLN A 139 -19.49 0.59 -4.26
N ALA A 140 -18.22 0.20 -4.21
CA ALA A 140 -17.22 0.69 -5.15
C ALA A 140 -17.46 0.11 -6.55
N GLU A 141 -17.39 0.96 -7.57
CA GLU A 141 -17.45 0.58 -8.98
C GLU A 141 -16.15 0.97 -9.66
N PHE A 142 -15.49 0.00 -10.29
CA PHE A 142 -14.19 0.22 -10.93
C PHE A 142 -14.37 0.49 -12.42
N LEU A 143 -13.59 1.44 -12.92
CA LEU A 143 -13.44 1.74 -14.32
C LEU A 143 -11.96 1.64 -14.69
N THR A 144 -11.69 1.13 -15.88
CA THR A 144 -10.45 1.40 -16.59
C THR A 144 -10.35 2.89 -16.94
N LEU A 145 -9.13 3.36 -17.25
CA LEU A 145 -8.93 4.74 -17.68
C LEU A 145 -9.70 5.05 -18.97
N ASP A 146 -9.74 4.10 -19.91
CA ASP A 146 -10.46 4.26 -21.18
C ASP A 146 -11.97 4.34 -20.97
N GLU A 147 -12.55 3.50 -20.09
CA GLU A 147 -13.96 3.60 -19.72
C GLU A 147 -14.29 4.95 -19.07
N ALA A 148 -13.40 5.46 -18.20
CA ALA A 148 -13.58 6.76 -17.54
C ALA A 148 -13.54 7.92 -18.55
N ILE A 149 -12.66 7.86 -19.56
CA ILE A 149 -12.57 8.85 -20.63
C ILE A 149 -13.82 8.84 -21.52
N ALA A 150 -14.40 7.66 -21.73
CA ALA A 150 -15.55 7.43 -22.59
C ALA A 150 -16.90 7.81 -21.96
N LEU A 151 -16.94 8.17 -20.68
CA LEU A 151 -18.19 8.57 -20.01
C LEU A 151 -18.85 9.75 -20.71
N GLU A 152 -20.16 9.64 -20.94
CA GLU A 152 -20.96 10.74 -21.46
C GLU A 152 -21.06 11.86 -20.41
N VAL A 153 -20.84 13.09 -20.86
CA VAL A 153 -20.91 14.29 -20.04
C VAL A 153 -21.82 15.30 -20.73
N GLY A 154 -22.82 15.80 -20.00
CA GLY A 154 -23.57 17.00 -20.35
C GLY A 154 -22.86 18.23 -19.81
#